data_AF-A0A7N0TBH7-F1
#
_entry.id   AF-A0A7N0TBH7-F1
#
_cell.length_a   1.000
_cell.length_b   1.000
_cell.length_c   1.000
_cell.angle_alpha   90.00
_cell.angle_beta   90.00
_cell.angle_gamma   90.00
#
_symmetry.space_group_name_H-M   'P 1'
#
loop_
_entity.id
_entity.type
_entity.pdbx_description
1 polymer ?
#
loop_
_entity_poly.entity_id
_entity_poly.type
_entity_poly.pdbx_seq_one_letter_code
_entity_poly.pdbx_strand_id
1 'polypeptide(L)' 'MLEVARVFLVLPVGEKMKLYSDDPTRTMRLSTSFNVRKEEVHHWRDYLRLHCHSLELYAPVFSFSPCFFHHAFFFVNE' A
#
# COMPACT_ATOMS: atom_id res chain seq x y z
N MET A 1 -0.72 -1.62 -13.15
CA MET A 1 -1.32 -1.76 -11.80
C MET A 1 -1.51 -3.21 -11.34
N LEU A 2 -2.10 -4.12 -12.14
CA LEU A 2 -2.36 -5.51 -11.72
C LEU A 2 -1.10 -6.29 -11.32
N GLU A 3 0.02 -6.07 -12.01
CA GLU A 3 1.27 -6.76 -11.73
C GLU A 3 1.89 -6.32 -10.39
N VAL A 4 1.87 -5.01 -10.12
CA VAL A 4 2.24 -4.44 -8.80
C VAL A 4 1.40 -5.06 -7.68
N ALA A 5 0.08 -5.14 -7.89
CA ALA A 5 -0.82 -5.75 -6.91
C ALA A 5 -0.55 -7.25 -6.73
N ARG A 6 -0.25 -7.98 -7.81
CA ARG A 6 0.07 -9.41 -7.74
C ARG A 6 1.38 -9.64 -6.96
N VAL A 7 2.43 -8.86 -7.24
CA VAL A 7 3.69 -8.90 -6.49
C VAL A 7 3.45 -8.59 -5.02
N PHE A 8 2.57 -7.64 -4.71
CA PHE A 8 2.21 -7.28 -3.33
C PHE A 8 1.55 -8.42 -2.58
N LEU A 9 0.53 -9.04 -3.17
CA LEU A 9 -0.23 -10.09 -2.50
C LEU A 9 0.65 -11.30 -2.18
N VAL A 10 1.64 -11.58 -3.03
CA VAL A 10 2.59 -12.69 -2.89
C VAL A 10 3.74 -12.37 -1.92
N LEU A 11 3.93 -11.11 -1.49
CA LEU A 11 4.97 -10.78 -0.51
C LEU A 11 4.82 -11.59 0.80
N PRO A 12 5.94 -11.91 1.47
CA PRO A 12 5.92 -12.52 2.79
C PRO A 12 5.10 -11.68 3.77
N VAL A 13 4.38 -12.34 4.69
CA VAL A 13 3.54 -11.67 5.70
C VAL A 13 4.35 -10.67 6.53
N GLY A 14 5.62 -11.00 6.86
CA GLY A 14 6.50 -10.09 7.59
C GLY A 14 6.79 -8.78 6.87
N GLU A 15 6.97 -8.81 5.55
CA GLU A 15 7.16 -7.60 4.73
C GLU A 15 5.86 -6.80 4.63
N LYS A 16 4.73 -7.48 4.43
CA LYS A 16 3.39 -6.85 4.40
C LYS A 16 3.05 -6.16 5.72
N MET A 17 3.42 -6.76 6.85
CA MET A 17 3.17 -6.20 8.19
C MET A 17 3.91 -4.88 8.45
N LYS A 18 5.07 -4.63 7.82
CA LYS A 18 5.76 -3.33 7.94
C LYS A 18 4.93 -2.15 7.40
N LEU A 19 4.02 -2.46 6.49
CA LEU A 19 3.11 -1.52 5.85
C LEU A 19 1.76 -1.40 6.57
N TYR A 20 1.49 -2.30 7.52
CA TYR A 20 0.27 -2.23 8.32
C TYR A 20 0.33 -1.01 9.26
N SER A 21 -0.77 -0.27 9.33
CA SER A 21 -0.93 0.83 10.29
C SER A 21 -2.41 1.16 10.46
N ASP A 22 -2.78 1.59 11.66
CA ASP A 22 -4.12 2.07 11.98
C ASP A 22 -4.26 3.59 11.76
N ASP A 23 -3.14 4.31 11.54
CA ASP A 23 -3.11 5.77 11.40
C ASP A 23 -3.55 6.21 9.99
N PRO A 24 -4.65 6.99 9.86
CA PRO A 24 -5.19 7.35 8.56
C PRO A 24 -4.35 8.40 7.82
N THR A 25 -3.43 9.06 8.54
CA THR A 25 -2.50 10.05 8.00
C THR A 25 -1.31 9.41 7.29
N ARG A 26 -1.10 8.11 7.45
CA ARG A 26 0.01 7.40 6.82
C ARG A 26 -0.21 7.31 5.31
N THR A 27 0.77 7.80 4.57
CA THR A 27 0.73 7.99 3.12
C THR A 27 0.74 6.68 2.32
N MET A 28 1.38 5.65 2.87
CA MET A 28 1.33 4.27 2.38
C MET A 28 0.92 3.34 3.52
N ARG A 29 -0.20 2.63 3.35
CA ARG A 29 -0.78 1.82 4.42
C ARG A 29 -1.55 0.60 3.91
N LEU A 30 -1.20 -0.57 4.43
CA LEU A 30 -1.97 -1.79 4.29
C LEU A 30 -3.08 -1.82 5.34
N SER A 31 -4.30 -2.17 4.91
CA SER A 31 -5.46 -2.27 5.79
C SER A 31 -6.38 -3.39 5.33
N THR A 32 -7.09 -4.01 6.27
CA THR A 32 -7.95 -5.19 6.05
C THR A 32 -9.44 -4.84 6.14
N SER A 33 -9.78 -3.64 6.61
CA SER A 33 -11.12 -3.04 6.57
C SER A 33 -10.99 -1.52 6.79
N PHE A 34 -12.08 -0.75 6.65
CA PHE A 34 -11.97 0.70 6.59
C PHE A 34 -11.60 1.35 7.93
N ASN A 35 -12.21 0.86 8.99
CA ASN A 35 -12.07 1.28 10.38
C ASN A 35 -12.42 0.11 11.31
N VAL A 36 -11.60 -0.94 11.33
CA VAL A 36 -11.80 -2.21 12.06
C VAL A 36 -12.40 -2.02 13.46
N ARG A 37 -12.07 -0.91 14.14
CA ARG A 37 -12.51 -0.60 15.51
C ARG A 37 -13.93 -0.01 15.63
N LYS A 38 -14.52 0.50 14.55
CA LYS A 38 -15.83 1.18 14.55
C LYS A 38 -16.89 0.54 13.68
N GLU A 39 -16.52 -0.34 12.75
CA GLU A 39 -17.48 -0.98 11.82
C GLU A 39 -18.10 -2.22 12.47
N GLU A 40 -19.42 -2.37 12.32
CA GLU A 40 -20.16 -3.57 12.73
C GLU A 40 -20.09 -4.69 11.68
N VAL A 41 -19.85 -4.33 10.41
CA VAL A 41 -19.71 -5.28 9.30
C VAL A 41 -18.32 -5.13 8.72
N HIS A 42 -17.52 -6.19 8.84
CA HIS A 42 -16.18 -6.21 8.28
C HIS A 42 -16.18 -6.65 6.83
N HIS A 43 -15.37 -5.99 6.01
CA HIS A 43 -15.10 -6.42 4.66
C HIS A 43 -14.01 -7.50 4.64
N TRP A 44 -14.28 -8.64 4.01
CA TRP A 44 -13.27 -9.67 3.77
C TRP A 44 -12.37 -9.25 2.60
N ARG A 45 -11.46 -8.29 2.81
CA ARG A 45 -10.49 -7.88 1.80
C ARG A 45 -9.31 -7.13 2.39
N ASP A 46 -8.13 -7.38 1.85
CA ASP A 46 -6.96 -6.55 2.12
C ASP A 46 -6.80 -5.52 1.00
N TYR A 47 -6.46 -4.28 1.36
CA TYR A 47 -6.15 -3.23 0.39
C TYR A 47 -4.96 -2.40 0.84
N LEU A 48 -4.13 -2.03 -0.14
CA LEU A 48 -3.03 -1.09 0.03
C LEU A 48 -3.49 0.28 -0.44
N ARG A 49 -3.46 1.26 0.46
CA ARG A 49 -3.71 2.67 0.13
C ARG A 49 -2.38 3.37 -0.14
N LEU A 50 -2.30 4.04 -1.28
CA LEU A 50 -1.15 4.81 -1.73
C LEU A 50 -1.62 6.23 -2.05
N HIS A 51 -1.10 7.22 -1.33
CA HIS A 51 -1.24 8.63 -1.70
C HIS A 51 -0.17 8.98 -2.73
N CYS A 52 -0.57 9.50 -3.89
CA CYS A 52 0.33 9.78 -5.02
C CYS A 52 0.22 11.21 -5.56
N HIS A 53 -0.25 12.17 -4.74
CA HIS A 53 -0.53 13.53 -5.20
C HIS A 53 0.71 14.40 -5.50
N SER A 54 1.91 13.99 -5.09
CA SER A 54 3.17 14.67 -5.40
C SER A 54 4.32 13.67 -5.42
N LEU A 55 4.79 13.30 -6.63
CA LEU A 55 5.74 12.21 -6.85
C LEU A 55 7.04 12.37 -6.06
N GLU A 56 7.52 13.62 -5.94
CA GLU A 56 8.78 13.97 -5.26
C GLU A 56 8.74 13.67 -3.76
N LEU A 57 7.57 13.85 -3.13
CA LEU A 57 7.39 13.59 -1.70
C LEU A 57 7.32 12.09 -1.38
N TYR A 58 6.95 11.25 -2.35
CA TYR A 58 6.70 9.83 -2.14
C TYR A 58 7.84 8.92 -2.60
N ALA A 59 8.74 9.39 -3.45
CA ALA A 59 9.91 8.62 -3.89
C ALA A 59 10.73 8.00 -2.73
N PRO A 60 10.99 8.70 -1.60
CA PRO A 60 11.69 8.09 -0.46
C PRO A 60 10.87 7.01 0.24
N VAL A 61 9.55 7.17 0.33
CA VAL A 61 8.65 6.23 1.01
C VAL A 61 8.49 4.94 0.21
N PHE A 62 8.47 5.04 -1.13
CA PHE A 62 8.46 3.87 -2.02
C PHE A 62 9.81 3.14 -2.07
N SER A 63 10.93 3.81 -1.75
CA SER A 63 12.26 3.18 -1.73
C SER A 63 12.44 2.09 -0.65
N PHE A 64 11.50 1.97 0.29
CA PHE A 64 11.47 0.88 1.28
C PHE A 64 11.14 -0.50 0.69
N SER A 65 10.61 -0.58 -0.53
CA SER A 65 10.44 -1.86 -1.21
C SER A 65 10.75 -1.70 -2.71
N PRO A 66 11.95 -2.12 -3.17
CA PRO A 66 12.43 -1.84 -4.52
C PRO A 66 11.51 -2.39 -5.63
N CYS A 67 10.76 -3.46 -5.34
CA CYS A 67 9.79 -4.03 -6.28
C CYS A 67 8.57 -3.13 -6.53
N PHE A 68 8.14 -2.33 -5.54
CA PHE A 68 6.99 -1.44 -5.66
C PHE A 68 7.32 -0.18 -6.43
N PHE A 69 8.49 0.40 -6.16
CA PHE A 69 8.90 1.64 -6.78
C PHE A 69 9.00 1.50 -8.30
N HIS A 70 9.70 0.49 -8.81
CA HIS A 70 9.98 0.40 -10.24
C HIS A 70 8.70 0.21 -11.09
N HIS A 71 7.78 -0.65 -10.65
CA HIS A 71 6.54 -0.91 -11.40
C HIS A 71 5.45 0.14 -11.18
N ALA A 72 5.37 0.76 -9.99
CA ALA A 72 4.42 1.85 -9.76
C ALA A 72 4.88 3.15 -10.45
N PHE A 73 6.18 3.43 -10.43
CA PHE A 73 6.77 4.59 -11.12
C PHE A 73 6.58 4.51 -12.64
N PHE A 74 6.73 3.33 -13.24
CA PHE A 74 6.48 3.13 -14.67
C PHE A 74 5.01 3.41 -15.04
N PHE A 75 4.07 2.99 -14.18
CA PHE A 75 2.63 3.16 -14.44
C PHE A 75 2.11 4.59 -14.23
N VAL A 76 2.76 5.42 -13.42
CA VAL A 76 2.34 6.82 -13.19
C VAL A 76 2.90 7.77 -14.25
N ASN A 77 3.96 7.36 -14.95
CA ASN A 77 4.59 8.14 -16.02
C ASN A 77 4.14 7.69 -17.43
N GLU A 78 3.09 6.84 -17.53
CA GLU A 78 2.42 6.45 -18.78
C GLU A 78 1.03 7.11 -18.83
#